data_AF-A0A433Q8X6-F1
#
_entry.id   AF-A0A433Q8X6-F1
#
_cell.length_a   1.000
_cell.length_b   1.000
_cell.length_c   1.000
_cell.angle_alpha   90.00
_cell.angle_beta   90.00
_cell.angle_gamma   90.00
#
_symmetry.space_group_name_H-M   'P 1'
#
loop_
_entity.id
_entity.type
_entity.pdbx_description
1 polymer ?
#
loop_
_entity_poly.entity_id
_entity_poly.type
_entity_poly.pdbx_seq_one_letter_code
_entity_poly.pdbx_strand_id
1 'polypeptide(L)'
;PCLLETYHDERFAVAEKIAYISAKLTGQPQSGSVSIGGDMQRELQYVCDKHGPFFTGIGIEYPPSFLSLDDGQNPDIAIRPGARAPDGRLNPSNPLVDDGPTRLLDLFTAAPRFHILVFTGIPSRNHRALERLAELLAMPEMYLDTFRNPRVSTRELFDFALIVPAIEDPKREKCDFMDTLGVCYVDDVRGGDRDGLYARYGIDIEEGAVLIVRPDGIIGCWEALGSAFEHENYFASFLAHRDGGT
;
A
#
# COMPACT_ATOMS: atom_id res chain seq x y z
N PRO A 1 6.67 21.51 5.11
CA PRO A 1 5.54 22.33 5.64
C PRO A 1 4.20 22.02 4.97
N CYS A 2 4.17 21.96 3.64
CA CYS A 2 3.01 21.49 2.84
C CYS A 2 2.48 20.11 3.26
N LEU A 3 3.35 19.21 3.75
CA LEU A 3 2.96 17.91 4.31
C LEU A 3 1.90 18.00 5.42
N LEU A 4 1.87 19.09 6.20
CA LEU A 4 0.91 19.23 7.29
C LEU A 4 -0.50 19.63 6.80
N GLU A 5 -0.60 20.20 5.60
CA GLU A 5 -1.88 20.59 5.01
C GLU A 5 -2.72 19.36 4.64
N THR A 6 -2.06 18.27 4.23
CA THR A 6 -2.73 17.01 3.89
C THR A 6 -3.51 16.42 5.05
N TYR A 7 -3.13 16.69 6.31
CA TYR A 7 -3.91 16.28 7.46
C TYR A 7 -5.33 16.84 7.42
N HIS A 8 -5.48 18.13 7.08
CA HIS A 8 -6.80 18.75 6.98
C HIS A 8 -7.56 18.14 5.80
N ASP A 9 -6.96 18.13 4.61
CA ASP A 9 -7.64 17.68 3.39
C ASP A 9 -8.11 16.22 3.49
N GLU A 10 -7.27 15.34 4.03
CA GLU A 10 -7.58 13.92 4.20
C GLU A 10 -8.64 13.70 5.30
N ARG A 11 -8.45 14.29 6.49
CA ARG A 11 -9.34 14.02 7.63
C ARG A 11 -10.67 14.74 7.53
N PHE A 12 -10.69 15.94 6.96
CA PHE A 12 -11.91 16.70 6.78
C PHE A 12 -12.87 16.00 5.81
N ALA A 13 -12.38 15.50 4.68
CA ALA A 13 -13.18 14.73 3.73
C ALA A 13 -13.81 13.48 4.35
N VAL A 14 -13.07 12.77 5.20
CA VAL A 14 -13.60 11.63 5.96
C VAL A 14 -14.67 12.07 6.97
N ALA A 15 -14.44 13.16 7.70
CA ALA A 15 -15.39 13.69 8.67
C ALA A 15 -16.71 14.15 8.01
N GLU A 16 -16.64 14.82 6.86
CA GLU A 16 -17.82 15.18 6.08
C GLU A 16 -18.62 13.95 5.65
N LYS A 17 -17.94 12.90 5.17
CA LYS A 17 -18.58 11.64 4.80
C LYS A 17 -19.24 10.95 5.99
N ILE A 18 -18.62 10.97 7.17
CA ILE A 18 -19.24 10.48 8.42
C ILE A 18 -20.49 11.29 8.76
N ALA A 19 -20.40 12.63 8.73
CA ALA A 19 -21.53 13.51 9.03
C ALA A 19 -22.71 13.26 8.07
N TYR A 20 -22.43 13.11 6.77
CA TYR A 20 -23.41 12.78 5.75
C TYR A 20 -24.11 11.44 6.03
N ILE A 21 -23.34 10.38 6.27
CA ILE A 21 -23.90 9.04 6.55
C ILE A 21 -24.69 9.05 7.87
N SER A 22 -24.19 9.72 8.90
CA SER A 22 -24.87 9.86 10.20
C SER A 22 -26.20 10.62 10.08
N ALA A 23 -26.25 11.69 9.28
CA ALA A 23 -27.49 12.42 9.01
C ALA A 23 -28.54 11.52 8.33
N LYS A 24 -28.10 10.71 7.36
CA LYS A 24 -28.95 9.75 6.66
C LYS A 24 -29.48 8.65 7.59
N LEU A 25 -28.64 8.12 8.48
CA LEU A 25 -29.02 7.08 9.45
C LEU A 25 -29.98 7.58 10.54
N THR A 26 -29.79 8.81 11.01
CA THR A 26 -30.62 9.39 12.08
C THR A 26 -31.97 9.92 11.59
N GLY A 27 -32.24 9.85 10.28
CA GLY A 27 -33.47 10.37 9.69
C GLY A 27 -33.63 11.88 9.91
N GLN A 28 -32.51 12.61 10.11
CA GLN A 28 -32.53 14.07 10.13
C GLN A 28 -33.21 14.52 8.83
N PRO A 29 -34.33 15.26 8.90
CA PRO A 29 -35.13 15.55 7.73
C PRO A 29 -34.35 16.53 6.85
N GLN A 30 -33.70 16.01 5.81
CA GLN A 30 -33.57 16.78 4.57
C GLN A 30 -34.97 16.81 3.97
N SER A 31 -35.75 17.82 4.33
CA SER A 31 -37.06 18.18 3.80
C SER A 31 -37.89 17.04 3.17
N GLY A 32 -38.79 16.47 3.96
CA GLY A 32 -40.00 15.84 3.44
C GLY A 32 -39.98 14.32 3.35
N SER A 33 -40.67 13.70 4.32
CA SER A 33 -41.25 12.35 4.30
C SER A 33 -40.32 11.14 4.21
N VAL A 34 -40.28 10.33 5.28
CA VAL A 34 -40.17 8.88 5.16
C VAL A 34 -41.23 8.24 6.05
N SER A 35 -42.07 7.41 5.43
CA SER A 35 -43.18 6.68 6.05
C SER A 35 -42.65 5.61 7.01
N ILE A 36 -43.21 5.55 8.22
CA ILE A 36 -42.81 4.59 9.26
C ILE A 36 -43.42 3.22 8.92
N GLY A 37 -42.60 2.35 8.32
CA GLY A 37 -42.93 0.98 7.91
C GLY A 37 -41.70 0.25 7.38
N GLY A 38 -41.82 -1.00 6.93
CA GLY A 38 -40.71 -1.90 6.52
C GLY A 38 -39.69 -1.37 5.50
N ASP A 39 -39.93 -0.19 4.92
CA ASP A 39 -39.00 0.58 4.11
C ASP A 39 -37.80 1.10 4.92
N MET A 40 -37.97 1.45 6.21
CA MET A 40 -36.86 1.91 7.07
C MET A 40 -35.83 0.80 7.32
N GLN A 41 -36.28 -0.44 7.52
CA GLN A 41 -35.37 -1.57 7.73
C GLN A 41 -34.55 -1.87 6.47
N ARG A 42 -35.17 -1.75 5.29
CA ARG A 42 -34.47 -1.94 4.00
C ARG A 42 -33.48 -0.82 3.73
N GLU A 43 -33.84 0.42 4.04
CA GLU A 43 -32.94 1.56 3.90
C GLU A 43 -31.76 1.47 4.85
N LEU A 44 -31.98 1.08 6.11
CA LEU A 44 -30.91 0.83 7.07
C LEU A 44 -29.98 -0.29 6.60
N GLN A 45 -30.55 -1.40 6.12
CA GLN A 45 -29.78 -2.51 5.57
C GLN A 45 -28.93 -2.04 4.37
N TYR A 46 -29.52 -1.29 3.44
CA TYR A 46 -28.80 -0.72 2.30
C TYR A 46 -27.66 0.20 2.72
N VAL A 47 -27.88 1.07 3.72
CA VAL A 47 -26.83 1.97 4.23
C VAL A 47 -25.71 1.18 4.89
N CYS A 48 -26.04 0.17 5.71
CA CYS A 48 -25.06 -0.71 6.32
C CYS A 48 -24.27 -1.51 5.29
N ASP A 49 -24.91 -2.10 4.29
CA ASP A 49 -24.25 -2.88 3.24
C ASP A 49 -23.34 -2.01 2.37
N LYS A 50 -23.83 -0.81 2.02
CA LYS A 50 -23.08 0.13 1.18
C LYS A 50 -21.90 0.78 1.90
N HIS A 51 -22.05 1.09 3.18
CA HIS A 51 -21.06 1.84 3.96
C HIS A 51 -20.33 0.99 5.01
N GLY A 52 -20.56 -0.32 5.04
CA GLY A 52 -19.93 -1.27 5.98
C GLY A 52 -18.40 -1.11 6.09
N PRO A 53 -17.66 -1.16 4.96
CA PRO A 53 -16.20 -0.94 4.98
C PRO A 53 -15.80 0.44 5.53
N PHE A 54 -16.62 1.46 5.28
CA PHE A 54 -16.37 2.81 5.79
C PHE A 54 -16.53 2.88 7.31
N PHE A 55 -17.54 2.21 7.88
CA PHE A 55 -17.76 2.14 9.33
C PHE A 55 -16.65 1.40 10.08
N THR A 56 -16.06 0.38 9.46
CA THR A 56 -14.91 -0.33 10.04
C THR A 56 -13.60 0.41 9.86
N GLY A 57 -13.61 1.55 9.16
CA GLY A 57 -12.42 2.37 8.87
C GLY A 57 -11.49 1.79 7.80
N ILE A 58 -11.79 0.61 7.25
CA ILE A 58 -10.96 -0.05 6.22
C ILE A 58 -11.27 0.46 4.81
N GLY A 59 -12.49 0.97 4.59
CA GLY A 59 -12.96 1.56 3.32
C GLY A 59 -12.81 3.07 3.27
N ILE A 60 -11.83 3.62 3.99
CA ILE A 60 -11.43 5.02 3.85
C ILE A 60 -10.50 5.12 2.64
N GLU A 61 -10.84 6.03 1.74
CA GLU A 61 -10.06 6.37 0.55
C GLU A 61 -9.85 7.87 0.57
N TYR A 62 -8.59 8.30 0.64
CA TYR A 62 -8.23 9.70 0.56
C TYR A 62 -8.26 10.20 -0.89
N PRO A 63 -8.61 11.49 -1.11
CA PRO A 63 -8.56 12.07 -2.44
C PRO A 63 -7.13 12.09 -3.00
N PRO A 64 -6.98 12.16 -4.33
CA PRO A 64 -5.67 12.30 -4.96
C PRO A 64 -4.92 13.52 -4.43
N SER A 65 -3.64 13.34 -4.12
CA SER A 65 -2.75 14.38 -3.59
C SER A 65 -1.30 14.02 -3.93
N PHE A 66 -0.34 14.87 -3.57
CA PHE A 66 1.09 14.52 -3.71
C PHE A 66 1.51 13.33 -2.83
N LEU A 67 0.72 12.97 -1.80
CA LEU A 67 0.91 11.75 -1.01
C LEU A 67 0.19 10.52 -1.57
N SER A 68 -0.84 10.73 -2.40
CA SER A 68 -1.69 9.70 -2.98
C SER A 68 -1.78 9.94 -4.49
N LEU A 69 -0.75 9.52 -5.24
CA LEU A 69 -0.64 9.75 -6.67
C LEU A 69 -1.57 8.80 -7.43
N ASP A 70 -2.83 9.18 -7.56
CA ASP A 70 -3.78 8.54 -8.45
C ASP A 70 -3.87 9.33 -9.76
N ASP A 71 -3.28 8.81 -10.83
CA ASP A 71 -3.35 9.39 -12.17
C ASP A 71 -4.66 9.03 -12.90
N GLY A 72 -5.48 8.14 -12.32
CA GLY A 72 -6.70 7.62 -12.91
C GLY A 72 -6.50 6.89 -14.24
N GLN A 73 -5.25 6.65 -14.66
CA GLN A 73 -4.91 6.09 -15.98
C GLN A 73 -4.76 4.57 -15.96
N ASN A 74 -4.66 3.94 -14.79
CA ASN A 74 -4.30 2.53 -14.71
C ASN A 74 -5.39 1.67 -14.03
N PRO A 75 -6.34 1.11 -14.81
CA PRO A 75 -7.50 0.38 -14.30
C PRO A 75 -7.19 -1.04 -13.79
N ASP A 76 -5.95 -1.50 -13.95
CA ASP A 76 -5.62 -2.92 -13.78
C ASP A 76 -5.40 -3.33 -12.31
N ILE A 77 -5.06 -2.40 -11.42
CA ILE A 77 -4.94 -2.66 -9.98
C ILE A 77 -6.25 -2.32 -9.25
N ALA A 78 -6.70 -3.24 -8.38
CA ALA A 78 -7.96 -3.11 -7.67
C ALA A 78 -7.93 -2.05 -6.55
N ILE A 79 -6.75 -1.77 -5.99
CA ILE A 79 -6.56 -0.77 -4.93
C ILE A 79 -6.11 0.56 -5.51
N ARG A 80 -6.78 1.63 -5.11
CA ARG A 80 -6.40 2.99 -5.47
C ARG A 80 -5.42 3.60 -4.47
N PRO A 81 -4.49 4.44 -4.91
CA PRO A 81 -3.76 5.36 -4.03
C PRO A 81 -4.72 6.14 -3.13
N GLY A 82 -4.35 6.32 -1.86
CA GLY A 82 -5.22 6.88 -0.82
C GLY A 82 -6.07 5.86 -0.06
N ALA A 83 -6.16 4.62 -0.53
CA ALA A 83 -6.80 3.53 0.22
C ALA A 83 -5.83 2.89 1.23
N ARG A 84 -6.39 2.26 2.27
CA ARG A 84 -5.60 1.44 3.21
C ARG A 84 -5.05 0.20 2.50
N ALA A 85 -3.78 -0.09 2.73
CA ALA A 85 -3.13 -1.32 2.28
C ALA A 85 -3.90 -2.56 2.80
N PRO A 86 -4.41 -3.44 1.91
CA PRO A 86 -5.08 -4.65 2.35
C PRO A 86 -4.16 -5.59 3.10
N ASP A 87 -4.68 -6.17 4.16
CA ASP A 87 -3.94 -7.13 4.96
C ASP A 87 -4.07 -8.55 4.39
N GLY A 88 -3.03 -9.36 4.57
CA GLY A 88 -2.96 -10.72 4.08
C GLY A 88 -1.89 -11.50 4.80
N ARG A 89 -1.94 -12.83 4.69
CA ARG A 89 -0.96 -13.72 5.31
C ARG A 89 0.23 -13.90 4.38
N LEU A 90 1.40 -13.99 4.99
CA LEU A 90 2.68 -14.11 4.34
C LEU A 90 3.49 -15.22 5.02
N ASN A 91 4.15 -16.06 4.22
CA ASN A 91 5.06 -17.08 4.71
C ASN A 91 6.50 -16.65 4.42
N PRO A 92 7.34 -16.41 5.44
CA PRO A 92 8.73 -16.07 5.20
C PRO A 92 9.46 -17.23 4.51
N SER A 93 10.29 -16.91 3.52
CA SER A 93 11.12 -17.86 2.78
C SER A 93 12.16 -18.56 3.66
N ASN A 94 12.61 -17.89 4.73
CA ASN A 94 13.56 -18.41 5.69
C ASN A 94 12.98 -18.43 7.12
N PRO A 95 12.40 -19.57 7.56
CA PRO A 95 11.84 -19.71 8.91
C PRO A 95 12.90 -19.72 10.03
N LEU A 96 14.21 -19.69 9.70
CA LEU A 96 15.27 -19.57 10.71
C LEU A 96 15.54 -18.10 11.09
N VAL A 97 15.04 -17.15 10.30
CA VAL A 97 15.18 -15.70 10.53
C VAL A 97 13.87 -15.12 11.06
N ASP A 98 12.71 -15.63 10.61
CA ASP A 98 11.39 -15.16 11.04
C ASP A 98 10.56 -16.24 11.75
N ASP A 99 9.79 -15.82 12.75
CA ASP A 99 9.02 -16.64 13.72
C ASP A 99 7.75 -17.29 13.13
N GLY A 100 7.80 -17.67 11.85
CA GLY A 100 6.71 -18.33 11.13
C GLY A 100 5.80 -17.41 10.30
N PRO A 101 4.61 -17.89 9.89
CA PRO A 101 3.68 -17.10 9.08
C PRO A 101 3.28 -15.80 9.77
N THR A 102 3.36 -14.69 9.04
CA THR A 102 3.07 -13.34 9.54
C THR A 102 1.94 -12.70 8.74
N ARG A 103 1.48 -11.52 9.15
CA ARG A 103 0.55 -10.70 8.36
C ARG A 103 1.29 -9.51 7.77
N LEU A 104 0.84 -9.03 6.62
CA LEU A 104 1.45 -7.87 5.96
C LEU A 104 1.46 -6.64 6.88
N LEU A 105 0.35 -6.37 7.57
CA LEU A 105 0.29 -5.21 8.48
C LEU A 105 1.19 -5.34 9.71
N ASP A 106 1.58 -6.55 10.10
CA ASP A 106 2.54 -6.76 11.20
C ASP A 106 3.95 -6.30 10.78
N LEU A 107 4.26 -6.29 9.49
CA LEU A 107 5.49 -5.72 8.94
C LEU A 107 5.53 -4.19 9.05
N PHE A 108 4.38 -3.53 9.25
CA PHE A 108 4.28 -2.05 9.36
C PHE A 108 4.47 -1.55 10.80
N THR A 109 4.82 -2.42 11.73
CA THR A 109 4.95 -2.08 13.16
C THR A 109 6.23 -1.30 13.50
N ALA A 110 7.20 -1.24 12.57
CA ALA A 110 8.51 -0.65 12.78
C ALA A 110 8.56 0.85 12.42
N ALA A 111 8.14 1.72 13.35
CA ALA A 111 8.43 3.17 13.31
C ALA A 111 7.85 3.92 12.07
N PRO A 112 8.02 5.25 11.92
CA PRO A 112 7.33 6.02 10.88
C PRO A 112 8.02 5.88 9.51
N ARG A 113 8.09 4.66 8.98
CA ARG A 113 8.77 4.32 7.73
C ARG A 113 7.81 4.19 6.57
N PHE A 114 8.29 4.46 5.37
CA PHE A 114 7.59 4.05 4.16
C PHE A 114 7.89 2.57 3.91
N HIS A 115 6.87 1.80 3.59
CA HIS A 115 7.04 0.39 3.21
C HIS A 115 6.94 0.26 1.70
N ILE A 116 7.98 -0.27 1.08
CA ILE A 116 8.05 -0.53 -0.35
C ILE A 116 7.75 -2.02 -0.54
N LEU A 117 6.54 -2.30 -1.03
CA LEU A 117 6.08 -3.65 -1.32
C LEU A 117 6.42 -3.98 -2.76
N VAL A 118 7.21 -5.02 -2.97
CA VAL A 118 7.60 -5.47 -4.30
C VAL A 118 6.95 -6.82 -4.55
N PHE A 119 5.89 -6.83 -5.34
CA PHE A 119 5.25 -8.03 -5.87
C PHE A 119 6.06 -8.47 -7.08
N THR A 120 6.78 -9.59 -6.97
CA THR A 120 7.82 -9.96 -7.95
C THR A 120 7.27 -10.42 -9.30
N GLY A 121 5.95 -10.67 -9.38
CA GLY A 121 5.37 -11.53 -10.40
C GLY A 121 6.09 -12.90 -10.44
N ILE A 122 6.20 -13.51 -11.62
CA ILE A 122 7.05 -14.69 -11.85
C ILE A 122 8.51 -14.21 -11.94
N PRO A 123 9.39 -14.50 -10.96
CA PRO A 123 10.75 -13.96 -10.94
C PRO A 123 11.58 -14.32 -12.17
N SER A 124 11.44 -15.54 -12.71
CA SER A 124 12.11 -15.93 -13.97
C SER A 124 11.72 -15.06 -15.18
N ARG A 125 10.49 -14.54 -15.25
CA ARG A 125 10.07 -13.59 -16.28
C ARG A 125 10.56 -12.18 -15.99
N ASN A 126 10.48 -11.76 -14.73
CA ASN A 126 10.75 -10.39 -14.30
C ASN A 126 12.20 -10.14 -13.87
N HIS A 127 13.12 -11.08 -14.10
CA HIS A 127 14.52 -11.01 -13.68
C HIS A 127 15.17 -9.65 -13.97
N ARG A 128 15.01 -9.10 -15.18
CA ARG A 128 15.60 -7.79 -15.53
C ARG A 128 15.05 -6.63 -14.71
N ALA A 129 13.75 -6.66 -14.41
CA ALA A 129 13.12 -5.62 -13.62
C ALA A 129 13.57 -5.70 -12.15
N LEU A 130 13.64 -6.93 -11.62
CA LEU A 130 14.12 -7.20 -10.27
C LEU A 130 15.61 -6.87 -10.11
N GLU A 131 16.46 -7.18 -11.09
CA GLU A 131 17.88 -6.82 -11.12
C GLU A 131 18.08 -5.31 -11.14
N ARG A 132 17.34 -4.59 -12.00
CA ARG A 132 17.40 -3.11 -12.01
C ARG A 132 16.98 -2.53 -10.67
N LEU A 133 15.93 -3.07 -10.05
CA LEU A 133 15.49 -2.62 -8.73
C LEU A 133 16.55 -2.96 -7.66
N ALA A 134 17.20 -4.12 -7.76
CA ALA A 134 18.34 -4.48 -6.92
C ALA A 134 19.49 -3.47 -7.03
N GLU A 135 19.86 -3.11 -8.26
CA GLU A 135 20.91 -2.12 -8.54
C GLU A 135 20.54 -0.74 -7.98
N LEU A 136 19.30 -0.29 -8.16
CA LEU A 136 18.80 0.97 -7.60
C LEU A 136 18.86 0.98 -6.07
N LEU A 137 18.52 -0.13 -5.41
CA LEU A 137 18.59 -0.24 -3.95
C LEU A 137 20.02 -0.45 -3.43
N ALA A 138 20.89 -1.08 -4.22
CA ALA A 138 22.30 -1.27 -3.92
C ALA A 138 23.14 0.00 -4.18
N MET A 139 22.63 0.94 -4.98
CA MET A 139 23.18 2.27 -5.20
C MET A 139 22.37 3.33 -4.44
N PRO A 140 22.46 3.40 -3.09
CA PRO A 140 21.77 4.42 -2.31
C PRO A 140 22.19 5.85 -2.72
N GLU A 141 23.31 5.99 -3.42
CA GLU A 141 23.84 7.24 -3.93
C GLU A 141 23.04 7.81 -5.11
N MET A 142 22.36 7.00 -5.92
CA MET A 142 21.61 7.48 -7.10
C MET A 142 20.15 7.82 -6.78
N TYR A 143 19.49 7.01 -5.96
CA TYR A 143 18.07 7.24 -5.61
C TYR A 143 17.89 8.31 -4.52
N LEU A 144 18.96 8.64 -3.78
CA LEU A 144 18.91 9.48 -2.57
C LEU A 144 19.95 10.59 -2.52
N ASP A 145 20.71 10.83 -3.59
CA ASP A 145 21.53 12.05 -3.66
C ASP A 145 20.66 13.31 -3.45
N THR A 146 19.38 13.23 -3.81
CA THR A 146 18.35 14.26 -3.58
C THR A 146 17.94 14.43 -2.11
N PHE A 147 18.18 13.45 -1.22
CA PHE A 147 17.71 13.48 0.19
C PHE A 147 18.80 13.24 1.25
N ARG A 148 20.07 13.22 0.85
CA ARG A 148 21.24 13.03 1.73
C ARG A 148 21.19 13.88 3.00
N ASN A 149 20.73 13.29 4.10
CA ASN A 149 21.27 13.59 5.41
C ASN A 149 22.38 12.56 5.67
N PRO A 150 23.66 12.95 5.81
CA PRO A 150 24.76 12.01 6.06
C PRO A 150 24.66 11.21 7.38
N ARG A 151 23.57 11.41 8.16
CA ARG A 151 23.31 10.72 9.43
C ARG A 151 22.15 9.71 9.42
N VAL A 152 21.37 9.63 8.33
CA VAL A 152 20.19 8.75 8.28
C VAL A 152 20.44 7.65 7.25
N SER A 153 20.46 6.40 7.70
CA SER A 153 20.59 5.27 6.77
C SER A 153 19.28 5.05 5.98
N THR A 154 19.37 4.49 4.77
CA THR A 154 18.20 4.12 3.96
C THR A 154 17.19 3.28 4.69
N ARG A 155 17.69 2.35 5.50
CA ARG A 155 16.90 1.44 6.33
C ARG A 155 16.21 2.13 7.52
N GLU A 156 16.49 3.41 7.77
CA GLU A 156 15.74 4.20 8.76
C GLU A 156 14.47 4.83 8.19
N LEU A 157 14.39 5.04 6.88
CA LEU A 157 13.26 5.68 6.19
C LEU A 157 12.38 4.68 5.43
N PHE A 158 13.00 3.63 4.88
CA PHE A 158 12.34 2.66 4.01
C PHE A 158 12.50 1.25 4.56
N ASP A 159 11.39 0.53 4.62
CA ASP A 159 11.37 -0.91 4.78
C ASP A 159 10.93 -1.56 3.47
N PHE A 160 11.56 -2.67 3.10
CA PHE A 160 11.28 -3.39 1.87
C PHE A 160 10.65 -4.74 2.21
N ALA A 161 9.55 -5.07 1.54
CA ALA A 161 8.94 -6.39 1.63
C ALA A 161 8.82 -6.98 0.23
N LEU A 162 9.57 -8.06 -0.01
CA LEU A 162 9.50 -8.81 -1.24
C LEU A 162 8.42 -9.87 -1.15
N ILE A 163 7.44 -9.84 -2.05
CA ILE A 163 6.28 -10.73 -2.05
C ILE A 163 6.32 -11.56 -3.34
N VAL A 164 6.55 -12.86 -3.16
CA VAL A 164 6.62 -13.88 -4.21
C VAL A 164 5.26 -14.58 -4.28
N PRO A 165 4.74 -14.86 -5.48
CA PRO A 165 3.44 -15.50 -5.61
C PRO A 165 3.48 -16.95 -5.10
N ALA A 166 2.35 -17.45 -4.59
CA ALA A 166 2.27 -18.78 -3.98
C ALA A 166 2.59 -19.95 -4.92
N ILE A 167 2.50 -19.72 -6.23
CA ILE A 167 2.84 -20.71 -7.27
C ILE A 167 4.35 -20.92 -7.41
N GLU A 168 5.15 -19.97 -6.92
CA GLU A 168 6.60 -20.00 -7.02
C GLU A 168 7.25 -20.46 -5.71
N ASP A 169 8.38 -21.16 -5.84
CA ASP A 169 9.23 -21.53 -4.70
C ASP A 169 10.45 -20.62 -4.66
N PRO A 170 10.55 -19.69 -3.68
CA PRO A 170 11.69 -18.78 -3.57
C PRO A 170 13.03 -19.50 -3.36
N LYS A 171 13.03 -20.78 -2.96
CA LYS A 171 14.26 -21.57 -2.81
C LYS A 171 14.77 -22.13 -4.14
N ARG A 172 13.89 -22.25 -5.14
CA ARG A 172 14.22 -22.73 -6.49
C ARG A 172 14.58 -21.60 -7.42
N GLU A 173 13.89 -20.47 -7.31
CA GLU A 173 14.17 -19.27 -8.08
C GLU A 173 15.14 -18.37 -7.29
N LYS A 174 16.44 -18.68 -7.38
CA LYS A 174 17.47 -17.77 -6.87
C LYS A 174 17.55 -16.55 -7.79
N CYS A 175 17.06 -15.41 -7.30
CA CYS A 175 17.34 -14.11 -7.89
C CYS A 175 18.31 -13.38 -6.96
N ASP A 176 19.40 -12.82 -7.51
CA ASP A 176 20.41 -12.05 -6.75
C ASP A 176 19.77 -10.92 -5.92
N PHE A 177 18.60 -10.43 -6.36
CA PHE A 177 17.81 -9.44 -5.65
C PHE A 177 17.26 -9.95 -4.30
N MET A 178 16.83 -11.20 -4.23
CA MET A 178 16.34 -11.82 -2.99
C MET A 178 17.46 -11.98 -1.97
N ASP A 179 18.67 -12.29 -2.46
CA ASP A 179 19.87 -12.38 -1.63
C ASP A 179 20.30 -10.99 -1.10
N THR A 180 20.00 -9.91 -1.82
CA THR A 180 20.32 -8.52 -1.43
C THR A 180 19.43 -8.01 -0.29
N LEU A 181 18.14 -8.36 -0.27
CA LEU A 181 17.19 -7.93 0.77
C LEU A 181 17.15 -8.87 1.98
N GLY A 182 17.66 -10.10 1.86
CA GLY A 182 17.86 -11.05 2.94
C GLY A 182 16.60 -11.81 3.40
N VAL A 183 15.41 -11.23 3.25
CA VAL A 183 14.12 -11.91 3.51
C VAL A 183 13.12 -11.59 2.41
N CYS A 184 12.53 -12.64 1.84
CA CYS A 184 11.34 -12.55 0.99
C CYS A 184 10.19 -13.35 1.61
N TYR A 185 8.97 -12.97 1.26
CA TYR A 185 7.73 -13.56 1.73
C TYR A 185 6.98 -14.21 0.57
N VAL A 186 6.42 -15.38 0.79
CA VAL A 186 5.53 -16.06 -0.14
C VAL A 186 4.09 -15.74 0.23
N ASP A 187 3.30 -15.36 -0.76
CA ASP A 187 1.87 -15.10 -0.59
C ASP A 187 1.15 -16.36 -0.06
N ASP A 188 0.27 -16.20 0.93
CA ASP A 188 -0.48 -17.31 1.52
C ASP A 188 -1.92 -17.34 0.99
N VAL A 189 -2.14 -18.19 -0.03
CA VAL A 189 -3.44 -18.40 -0.69
C VAL A 189 -4.27 -19.54 -0.08
N ARG A 190 -3.97 -20.01 1.14
CA ARG A 190 -4.67 -21.18 1.74
C ARG A 190 -6.18 -21.00 1.92
N GLY A 191 -6.69 -19.77 1.95
CA GLY A 191 -8.12 -19.47 1.98
C GLY A 191 -8.81 -19.52 0.60
N GLY A 192 -8.03 -19.71 -0.47
CA GLY A 192 -8.45 -19.68 -1.87
C GLY A 192 -7.73 -18.58 -2.65
N ASP A 193 -7.81 -18.62 -3.98
CA ASP A 193 -7.09 -17.68 -4.88
C ASP A 193 -7.42 -16.20 -4.61
N ARG A 194 -8.59 -15.91 -4.03
CA ARG A 194 -9.02 -14.53 -3.68
C ARG A 194 -8.46 -14.02 -2.35
N ASP A 195 -7.85 -14.89 -1.54
CA ASP A 195 -7.39 -14.54 -0.21
C ASP A 195 -5.92 -14.13 -0.15
N GLY A 196 -5.15 -14.41 -1.21
CA GLY A 196 -3.77 -13.94 -1.35
C GLY A 196 -3.67 -12.43 -1.57
N LEU A 197 -2.53 -11.87 -1.24
CA LEU A 197 -2.21 -10.46 -1.44
C LEU A 197 -2.26 -10.07 -2.92
N TYR A 198 -1.79 -10.92 -3.84
CA TYR A 198 -1.89 -10.61 -5.28
C TYR A 198 -3.33 -10.32 -5.70
N ALA A 199 -4.28 -11.17 -5.29
CA ALA A 199 -5.69 -10.98 -5.61
C ALA A 199 -6.34 -9.81 -4.86
N ARG A 200 -5.99 -9.60 -3.58
CA ARG A 200 -6.47 -8.46 -2.79
C ARG A 200 -6.01 -7.12 -3.36
N TYR A 201 -4.80 -7.11 -3.93
CA TYR A 201 -4.25 -5.94 -4.59
C TYR A 201 -4.70 -5.81 -6.04
N GLY A 202 -5.17 -6.89 -6.68
CA GLY A 202 -5.46 -6.90 -8.10
C GLY A 202 -4.19 -6.82 -8.94
N ILE A 203 -3.10 -7.41 -8.46
CA ILE A 203 -1.82 -7.45 -9.17
C ILE A 203 -1.77 -8.72 -10.01
N ASP A 204 -1.33 -8.58 -11.25
CA ASP A 204 -1.09 -9.71 -12.13
C ASP A 204 0.04 -10.59 -11.57
N ILE A 205 -0.24 -11.90 -11.46
CA ILE A 205 0.67 -12.87 -10.83
C ILE A 205 1.94 -13.11 -11.65
N GLU A 206 1.89 -12.87 -12.97
CA GLU A 206 3.02 -13.02 -13.87
C GLU A 206 3.85 -11.74 -13.93
N GLU A 207 3.22 -10.57 -14.01
CA GLU A 207 3.88 -9.29 -14.26
C GLU A 207 4.36 -8.58 -12.97
N GLY A 208 3.62 -8.68 -11.86
CA GLY A 208 3.99 -8.04 -10.61
C GLY A 208 3.87 -6.51 -10.59
N ALA A 209 4.19 -5.91 -9.45
CA ALA A 209 4.08 -4.46 -9.23
C ALA A 209 4.95 -4.01 -8.05
N VAL A 210 5.23 -2.71 -7.98
CA VAL A 210 5.82 -2.08 -6.80
C VAL A 210 4.84 -1.06 -6.23
N LEU A 211 4.64 -1.09 -4.92
CA LEU A 211 3.75 -0.19 -4.21
C LEU A 211 4.49 0.51 -3.08
N ILE A 212 4.18 1.78 -2.90
CA ILE A 212 4.67 2.58 -1.78
C ILE A 212 3.54 2.74 -0.78
N VAL A 213 3.77 2.26 0.44
CA VAL A 213 2.88 2.41 1.59
C VAL A 213 3.46 3.46 2.52
N ARG A 214 2.63 4.42 2.89
CA ARG A 214 2.96 5.47 3.85
C ARG A 214 3.11 4.90 5.28
N PRO A 215 3.77 5.63 6.19
CA PRO A 215 3.87 5.27 7.60
C PRO A 215 2.54 5.02 8.35
N ASP A 216 1.42 5.49 7.82
CA ASP A 216 0.08 5.31 8.38
C ASP A 216 -0.69 4.10 7.77
N GLY A 217 -0.03 3.33 6.89
CA GLY A 217 -0.56 2.14 6.24
C GLY A 217 -1.44 2.44 5.02
N ILE A 218 -1.36 3.66 4.47
CA ILE A 218 -2.10 4.09 3.28
C ILE A 218 -1.23 3.93 2.03
N ILE A 219 -1.80 3.42 0.94
CA ILE A 219 -1.12 3.32 -0.36
C ILE A 219 -0.88 4.74 -0.88
N GLY A 220 0.37 5.09 -1.11
CA GLY A 220 0.76 6.38 -1.68
C GLY A 220 0.79 6.38 -3.19
N CYS A 221 1.35 5.34 -3.79
CA CYS A 221 1.38 5.14 -5.24
C CYS A 221 1.78 3.70 -5.57
N TRP A 222 1.71 3.35 -6.85
CA TRP A 222 2.18 2.08 -7.36
C TRP A 222 2.61 2.21 -8.82
N GLU A 223 3.46 1.30 -9.28
CA GLU A 223 3.78 1.11 -10.70
C GLU A 223 3.91 -0.37 -11.02
N ALA A 224 3.68 -0.73 -12.29
CA ALA A 224 3.96 -2.07 -12.80
C ALA A 224 5.47 -2.35 -12.70
N LEU A 225 5.86 -3.58 -12.33
CA LEU A 225 7.27 -3.92 -12.08
C LEU A 225 8.16 -3.69 -13.32
N GLY A 226 7.62 -3.88 -14.53
CA GLY A 226 8.31 -3.65 -15.79
C GLY A 226 8.57 -2.19 -16.15
N SER A 227 7.94 -1.22 -15.46
CA SER A 227 8.16 0.22 -15.69
C SER A 227 9.59 0.63 -15.33
N ALA A 228 10.00 1.83 -15.75
CA ALA A 228 11.34 2.37 -15.47
C ALA A 228 11.56 2.81 -14.01
N PHE A 229 10.63 2.49 -13.09
CA PHE A 229 10.68 2.86 -11.68
C PHE A 229 10.90 4.37 -11.46
N GLU A 230 9.96 5.20 -11.91
CA GLU A 230 10.08 6.66 -11.89
C GLU A 230 9.65 7.31 -10.55
N HIS A 231 9.57 6.51 -9.48
CA HIS A 231 9.15 6.95 -8.15
C HIS A 231 10.13 7.90 -7.43
N GLU A 232 11.30 8.21 -8.01
CA GLU A 232 12.20 9.25 -7.47
C GLU A 232 11.44 10.60 -7.30
N ASN A 233 10.49 10.86 -8.20
CA ASN A 233 9.64 12.04 -8.17
C ASN A 233 8.62 12.04 -7.01
N TYR A 234 8.18 10.86 -6.55
CA TYR A 234 7.20 10.76 -5.45
C TYR A 234 7.80 11.31 -4.16
N PHE A 235 8.92 10.75 -3.72
CA PHE A 235 9.59 11.18 -2.50
C PHE A 235 10.16 12.60 -2.61
N ALA A 236 10.59 13.02 -3.81
CA ALA A 236 11.08 14.39 -4.06
C ALA A 236 10.05 15.48 -3.78
N SER A 237 8.77 15.14 -3.88
CA SER A 237 7.71 16.13 -3.66
C SER A 237 7.52 16.51 -2.19
N PHE A 238 7.99 15.69 -1.22
CA PHE A 238 7.73 15.95 0.21
C PHE A 238 8.86 15.59 1.19
N LEU A 239 9.86 14.78 0.80
CA LEU A 239 11.04 14.55 1.63
C LEU A 239 12.01 15.71 1.45
N ALA A 240 12.45 16.30 2.56
CA ALA A 240 13.43 17.37 2.54
C ALA A 240 14.84 16.81 2.74
N HIS A 241 15.77 17.22 1.87
CA HIS A 241 17.20 17.11 2.14
C HIS A 241 17.53 17.96 3.38
N ARG A 242 18.16 17.36 4.40
CA ARG A 242 18.80 18.18 5.45
C ARG A 242 20.20 18.50 4.98
N ASP A 243 20.37 19.71 4.43
CA ASP A 243 21.70 20.29 4.27
C ASP A 243 22.39 20.28 5.63
N GLY A 244 23.63 19.78 5.68
CA GLY A 244 24.46 19.69 6.87
C GLY A 244 24.91 21.05 7.42
N GLY A 245 24.00 22.01 7.57
CA GLY A 245 24.23 23.31 8.18
C GLY A 245 24.09 23.24 9.70
N THR A 246 25.24 23.36 10.38
CA THR A 246 25.51 23.79 11.77
C THR A 246 24.39 23.69 12.79
#